data_AF-A0A6I5NWL9-F1
#
_entry.id   AF-A0A6I5NWL9-F1
#
_cell.length_a   1.000
_cell.length_b   1.000
_cell.length_c   1.000
_cell.angle_alpha   90.00
_cell.angle_beta   90.00
_cell.angle_gamma   90.00
#
_symmetry.space_group_name_H-M   'P 1'
#
loop_
_entity.id
_entity.type
_entity.pdbx_description
1 polymer ?
#
loop_
_entity_poly.entity_id
_entity_poly.type
_entity_poly.pdbx_seq_one_letter_code
_entity_poly.pdbx_strand_id
1 'polypeptide(L)'
;MLPWERRPIEIANLFNPAFCSLLLQYGVRGYERESGSGMPYALLFFILPITLHPYTRSVLPTTTRTKLHVWLQENPEVRIDFINRMRNLTPYTKRSNNLWLPD
;
A
#
# COMPACT_ATOMS: atom_id res chain seq x y z
N MET A 1 8.68 11.80 12.92
CA MET A 1 8.89 10.33 12.95
C MET A 1 9.95 10.02 13.99
N LEU A 2 9.77 8.98 14.81
CA LEU A 2 10.82 8.51 15.71
C LEU A 2 12.06 8.03 14.90
N PRO A 3 13.28 8.26 15.40
CA PRO A 3 14.50 7.63 14.87
C PRO A 3 14.34 6.12 14.76
N TRP A 4 14.96 5.49 13.77
CA TRP A 4 14.77 4.06 13.46
C TRP A 4 15.04 3.16 14.67
N GLU A 5 16.13 3.44 15.38
CA GLU A 5 16.59 2.73 16.58
C GLU A 5 15.64 2.85 17.79
N ARG A 6 14.71 3.81 17.77
CA ARG A 6 13.77 4.08 18.87
C ARG A 6 12.34 3.61 18.55
N ARG A 7 12.15 2.89 17.45
CA ARG A 7 10.84 2.37 17.07
C ARG A 7 10.57 1.04 17.77
N PRO A 8 9.33 0.76 18.19
CA PRO A 8 8.92 -0.60 18.55
C PRO A 8 9.25 -1.56 17.40
N ILE A 9 9.66 -2.79 17.74
CA ILE A 9 10.18 -3.75 16.76
C ILE A 9 9.14 -4.11 15.70
N GLU A 10 7.86 -4.17 16.08
CA GLU A 10 6.73 -4.43 15.19
C GLU A 10 6.60 -3.31 14.14
N ILE A 11 6.75 -2.06 14.57
CA ILE A 11 6.68 -0.88 13.71
C ILE A 11 7.91 -0.80 12.80
N ALA A 12 9.09 -1.11 13.32
CA ALA A 12 10.31 -1.16 12.51
C ALA A 12 10.24 -2.24 11.43
N ASN A 13 9.73 -3.43 11.77
CA ASN A 13 9.60 -4.54 10.84
C ASN A 13 8.50 -4.28 9.80
N LEU A 14 7.32 -3.85 10.23
CA LEU A 14 6.18 -3.62 9.33
C LEU A 14 6.42 -2.48 8.34
N PHE A 15 7.15 -1.44 8.76
CA PHE A 15 7.48 -0.29 7.92
C PHE A 15 8.95 -0.28 7.45
N ASN A 16 9.58 -1.45 7.41
CA ASN A 16 10.88 -1.64 6.78
C ASN A 16 10.79 -1.31 5.29
N PRO A 17 11.60 -0.38 4.77
CA PRO A 17 11.63 -0.05 3.35
C PRO A 17 11.75 -1.27 2.43
N ALA A 18 12.56 -2.27 2.77
CA ALA A 18 12.71 -3.47 1.94
C ALA A 18 11.41 -4.28 1.84
N PHE A 19 10.70 -4.46 2.95
CA PHE A 19 9.40 -5.14 2.96
C PHE A 19 8.33 -4.32 2.21
N CYS A 20 8.28 -3.02 2.47
CA CYS A 20 7.37 -2.13 1.76
C CYS A 20 7.66 -2.11 0.24
N SER A 21 8.92 -2.07 -0.20
CA SER A 21 9.30 -2.14 -1.62
C SER A 21 8.81 -3.43 -2.27
N LEU A 22 8.90 -4.56 -1.55
CA LEU A 22 8.38 -5.84 -2.03
C LEU A 22 6.86 -5.78 -2.25
N LEU A 23 6.10 -5.23 -1.29
CA LEU A 23 4.65 -5.05 -1.44
C LEU A 23 4.30 -4.15 -2.64
N LEU A 24 5.02 -3.04 -2.80
CA LEU A 24 4.86 -2.14 -3.93
C LEU A 24 5.12 -2.86 -5.26
N GLN A 25 6.20 -3.64 -5.34
CA GLN A 25 6.55 -4.41 -6.53
C GLN A 25 5.48 -5.45 -6.89
N TYR A 26 4.92 -6.15 -5.90
CA TYR A 26 3.82 -7.09 -6.15
C TYR A 26 2.58 -6.37 -6.70
N GLY A 27 2.24 -5.19 -6.18
CA GLY A 27 1.12 -4.40 -6.70
C GLY A 27 1.36 -3.92 -8.13
N VAL A 28 2.56 -3.42 -8.45
CA VAL A 28 2.94 -2.99 -9.81
C VAL A 28 2.87 -4.16 -10.78
N ARG A 29 3.50 -5.30 -10.45
CA ARG A 29 3.48 -6.51 -11.32
C ARG A 29 2.07 -7.05 -11.52
N GLY A 30 1.24 -7.03 -10.48
CA GLY A 30 -0.17 -7.40 -10.59
C GLY A 30 -0.93 -6.48 -11.54
N TYR A 31 -0.71 -5.17 -11.44
CA TYR A 31 -1.31 -4.20 -12.36
C TYR A 31 -0.84 -4.40 -13.82
N GLU A 32 0.46 -4.58 -14.03
CA GLU A 32 1.04 -4.79 -15.37
C GLU A 32 0.51 -6.07 -16.02
N ARG A 33 0.38 -7.15 -15.23
CA ARG A 33 -0.17 -8.42 -15.71
C ARG A 33 -1.60 -8.30 -16.21
N GLU A 34 -2.45 -7.56 -15.49
CA GLU A 34 -3.87 -7.42 -15.82
C GLU A 34 -4.13 -6.33 -16.87
N SER A 35 -3.36 -5.24 -16.89
CA SER A 35 -3.57 -4.10 -17.79
C SER A 35 -2.74 -4.16 -19.07
N GLY A 36 -1.65 -4.94 -19.10
CA GLY A 36 -0.67 -4.94 -20.19
C GLY A 36 0.16 -3.66 -20.29
N SER A 37 0.12 -2.79 -19.29
CA SER A 37 0.78 -1.48 -19.28
C SER A 37 1.37 -1.13 -17.92
N GLY A 38 2.32 -0.18 -17.89
CA GLY A 38 2.91 0.31 -16.66
C GLY A 38 1.88 0.95 -15.73
N MET A 39 2.03 0.73 -14.42
CA MET A 39 1.11 1.29 -13.43
C MET A 39 1.28 2.81 -13.28
N PRO A 40 0.19 3.61 -13.33
CA PRO A 40 0.26 5.02 -13.00
C PRO A 40 0.84 5.26 -11.61
N TYR A 41 1.84 6.14 -11.49
CA TYR A 41 2.56 6.38 -10.23
C TYR A 41 1.64 6.75 -9.06
N ALA A 42 0.54 7.46 -9.32
CA ALA A 42 -0.44 7.82 -8.30
C ALA A 42 -1.06 6.59 -7.60
N LEU A 43 -1.21 5.46 -8.29
CA LEU A 43 -1.78 4.23 -7.72
C LEU A 43 -0.84 3.55 -6.71
N LEU A 44 0.46 3.85 -6.76
CA LEU A 44 1.47 3.32 -5.83
C LEU A 44 1.14 3.66 -4.38
N PHE A 45 0.55 4.84 -4.14
CA PHE A 45 0.18 5.33 -2.81
C PHE A 45 -1.02 4.62 -2.19
N PHE A 46 -1.73 3.78 -2.95
CA PHE A 46 -2.85 2.98 -2.44
C PHE A 46 -2.41 1.63 -1.90
N ILE A 47 -1.26 1.10 -2.34
CA ILE A 47 -0.84 -0.28 -2.02
C ILE A 47 -0.64 -0.45 -0.51
N LEU A 48 0.21 0.36 0.12
CA LEU A 48 0.48 0.24 1.57
C LEU A 48 -0.75 0.44 2.46
N PRO A 49 -1.58 1.50 2.31
CA PRO A 49 -2.75 1.71 3.17
C PRO A 49 -3.81 0.61 3.03
N ILE A 50 -3.89 -0.06 1.89
CA ILE A 50 -4.81 -1.18 1.66
C ILE A 50 -4.25 -2.48 2.24
N THR A 51 -2.95 -2.76 2.03
CA THR A 51 -2.34 -4.05 2.40
C THR A 51 -1.90 -4.14 3.85
N LEU A 52 -1.48 -3.04 4.47
CA LEU A 52 -0.96 -3.02 5.84
C LEU A 52 -2.07 -2.82 6.89
N HIS A 53 -3.22 -2.27 6.51
CA HIS A 53 -4.33 -2.09 7.44
C HIS A 53 -5.09 -3.42 7.62
N PRO A 54 -5.11 -4.02 8.82
CA PRO A 54 -5.61 -5.38 9.03
C PRO A 54 -7.06 -5.57 8.57
N TYR A 55 -7.93 -4.62 8.95
CA TYR A 55 -9.35 -4.67 8.59
C TYR A 55 -9.56 -4.56 7.08
N THR A 56 -8.92 -3.58 6.43
CA THR A 56 -9.05 -3.41 4.98
C THR A 56 -8.59 -4.66 4.25
N ARG A 57 -7.48 -5.27 4.69
CA ARG A 57 -7.00 -6.54 4.13
C ARG A 57 -7.97 -7.70 4.34
N SER A 58 -8.65 -7.80 5.48
CA SER A 58 -9.60 -8.89 5.74
C SER A 58 -10.86 -8.81 4.90
N VAL A 59 -11.25 -7.60 4.47
CA VAL A 59 -12.44 -7.40 3.61
C VAL A 59 -12.09 -7.20 2.13
N LEU A 60 -10.82 -7.33 1.75
CA LEU A 60 -10.41 -7.25 0.34
C LEU A 60 -11.09 -8.37 -0.48
N PRO A 61 -11.53 -8.06 -1.71
CA PRO A 61 -12.06 -9.08 -2.60
C PRO A 61 -11.01 -10.16 -2.86
N THR A 62 -11.43 -11.42 -2.83
CA THR A 62 -10.56 -12.56 -3.18
C THR A 62 -10.32 -12.66 -4.69
N THR A 63 -11.07 -11.91 -5.49
CA THR A 63 -10.96 -11.86 -6.96
C THR A 63 -10.94 -10.42 -7.47
N THR A 64 -10.41 -10.20 -8.66
CA THR A 64 -10.34 -8.87 -9.31
C THR A 64 -11.62 -8.47 -10.06
N ARG A 65 -12.70 -9.27 -9.98
CA ARG A 65 -13.94 -9.04 -10.72
C ARG A 65 -14.68 -7.77 -10.28
N THR A 66 -14.64 -7.46 -8.98
CA THR A 66 -15.29 -6.27 -8.43
C THR A 66 -14.38 -5.06 -8.60
N LYS A 67 -14.86 -4.03 -9.30
CA LYS A 67 -14.12 -2.78 -9.46
C LYS A 67 -13.93 -2.11 -8.09
N LEU A 68 -12.77 -1.51 -7.87
CA LEU A 68 -12.40 -0.88 -6.58
C LEU A 68 -13.47 0.08 -6.05
N HIS A 69 -14.07 0.93 -6.91
CA HIS A 69 -15.09 1.89 -6.47
C HIS A 69 -16.38 1.23 -6.00
N VAL A 70 -16.78 0.10 -6.61
CA VAL A 70 -17.96 -0.67 -6.21
C VAL A 70 -17.70 -1.32 -4.86
N TRP A 71 -16.56 -2.00 -4.71
CA TRP A 71 -16.17 -2.60 -3.44
C TRP A 71 -16.09 -1.56 -2.31
N LEU A 72 -15.54 -0.37 -2.58
CA LEU A 72 -15.53 0.71 -1.60
C LEU A 72 -16.93 1.19 -1.22
N GLN A 73 -17.93 1.12 -2.12
CA GLN A 73 -19.32 1.47 -1.79
C GLN A 73 -19.96 0.42 -0.88
N GLU A 74 -19.63 -0.86 -1.09
CA GLU A 74 -20.11 -1.99 -0.29
C GLU A 74 -19.44 -2.09 1.08
N ASN A 75 -18.23 -1.50 1.24
CA ASN A 75 -17.43 -1.56 2.46
C ASN A 75 -17.12 -0.14 2.99
N PRO A 76 -18.14 0.62 3.45
CA PRO A 76 -17.98 2.03 3.82
C PRO A 76 -16.98 2.23 4.96
N GLU A 77 -16.85 1.28 5.87
CA GLU A 77 -15.89 1.32 6.97
C GLU A 77 -14.42 1.29 6.52
N VAL A 78 -14.13 0.77 5.33
CA VAL A 78 -12.79 0.89 4.72
C VAL A 78 -12.43 2.35 4.45
N ARG A 79 -13.41 3.19 4.16
CA ARG A 79 -13.20 4.62 3.87
C ARG A 79 -12.93 5.43 5.12
N ILE A 80 -13.38 4.96 6.29
CA ILE A 80 -13.15 5.63 7.57
C ILE A 80 -11.64 5.76 7.77
N ASP A 81 -11.19 7.00 8.01
CA ASP A 81 -9.78 7.35 8.24
C ASP A 81 -8.80 7.02 7.08
N PHE A 82 -9.31 6.61 5.91
CA PHE A 82 -8.47 6.19 4.79
C PHE A 82 -7.49 7.28 4.33
N ILE A 83 -7.95 8.53 4.29
CA ILE A 83 -7.13 9.69 3.90
C ILE A 83 -5.97 9.88 4.88
N ASN A 84 -6.21 9.75 6.19
CA ASN A 84 -5.16 9.90 7.19
C ASN A 84 -4.16 8.74 7.10
N ARG A 85 -4.62 7.49 6.88
CA ARG A 85 -3.73 6.36 6.60
C ARG A 85 -2.86 6.60 5.38
N MET A 86 -3.43 7.06 4.26
CA MET A 86 -2.66 7.41 3.06
C MET A 86 -1.59 8.47 3.36
N ARG A 87 -1.95 9.54 4.05
CA ARG A 87 -1.01 10.61 4.43
C ARG A 87 0.11 10.09 5.32
N ASN A 88 -0.21 9.26 6.31
CA ASN A 88 0.75 8.67 7.24
C ASN A 88 1.69 7.67 6.55
N LEU A 89 1.21 6.99 5.50
CA LEU A 89 1.97 5.98 4.76
C LEU A 89 2.76 6.52 3.57
N THR A 90 2.44 7.74 3.11
CA THR A 90 3.12 8.40 1.99
C THR A 90 4.65 8.46 2.14
N PRO A 91 5.24 8.80 3.31
CA PRO A 91 6.69 8.80 3.47
C PRO A 91 7.32 7.41 3.30
N TYR A 92 6.61 6.35 3.70
CA TYR A 92 7.08 4.97 3.55
C TYR A 92 7.03 4.51 2.10
N THR A 93 5.96 4.85 1.36
CA THR A 93 5.88 4.60 -0.08
C THR A 93 7.04 5.26 -0.82
N LYS A 94 7.30 6.55 -0.54
CA LYS A 94 8.40 7.30 -1.19
C LYS A 94 9.77 6.68 -0.90
N ARG A 95 10.08 6.38 0.36
CA ARG A 95 11.37 5.77 0.75
C ARG A 95 11.58 4.41 0.09
N SER A 96 10.53 3.60 0.05
CA SER A 96 10.58 2.25 -0.53
C SER A 96 10.74 2.31 -2.06
N ASN A 97 10.10 3.28 -2.71
CA ASN A 97 10.28 3.52 -4.14
C ASN A 97 11.73 3.94 -4.47
N ASN A 98 12.33 4.82 -3.67
CA ASN A 98 13.72 5.26 -3.88
C ASN A 98 14.75 4.14 -3.66
N LEU A 99 14.46 3.14 -2.82
CA LEU A 99 15.31 1.94 -2.71
C LEU A 99 15.30 1.13 -4.02
N TRP A 100 14.17 1.14 -4.73
CA TRP A 100 13.99 0.36 -5.97
C TRP A 100 14.55 1.09 -7.20
N LEU A 101 14.50 2.42 -7.21
CA LEU A 101 15.09 3.29 -8.23
C LEU A 101 16.21 4.12 -7.59
N PRO A 102 17.41 3.53 -7.35
CA PRO A 102 18.58 4.34 -7.04
C PRO A 102 18.90 5.21 -8.26
N ASP A 103 19.13 6.50 -8.03
CA ASP A 103 19.59 7.45 -9.07
C ASP A 103 20.87 6.95 -9.78
#